data_AF-A0A1J5REG4-F1
#
_entry.id   AF-A0A1J5REG4-F1
#
_cell.length_a   1.000
_cell.length_b   1.000
_cell.length_c   1.000
_cell.angle_alpha   90.00
_cell.angle_beta   90.00
_cell.angle_gamma   90.00
#
_symmetry.space_group_name_H-M   'P 1'
#
loop_
_entity.id
_entity.type
_entity.pdbx_description
1 polymer ?
#
loop_
_entity_poly.entity_id
_entity_poly.type
_entity_poly.pdbx_seq_one_letter_code
_entity_poly.pdbx_strand_id
1 'polypeptide(L)'
;MATTSYESNKNEYLLGFASTQQQRPERELALPVNPQRQQNPYGVVMVDAAADTSGAMTQNPRMRVLPLAIQWPGRTFMDKGLREKRSELRHLSRERLRTAQIAAPSVEGLEYRLYPNIAVNADWLIYIGSMRALSDPAAALQTLLLQHLEEIHEMRRSRGLAPELQVLCLDGGSMLSGPALQARVLLKKLDAGEPAAQVAQAATQLAGMTRQWLVPRYTADLASTLSRLANPVLAPWVQACSAGISRLWNPYPILSCDAQGLHCDARAKRWHSAVSEVFAIAEKALQDGGTQGTHLQISFDGSIRELQAWPEFARLRLQADRMQVRLHVTHMSLAGRIWASSGSLSLALIQAPGSRRHA
;
A
#
# COMPACT_ATOMS: atom_id res chain seq x y z
N MET A 1 -43.58 30.25 4.36
CA MET A 1 -42.38 30.15 5.21
C MET A 1 -41.78 28.77 5.00
N ALA A 2 -40.50 28.75 4.63
CA ALA A 2 -39.84 27.63 3.97
C ALA A 2 -39.51 26.46 4.89
N THR A 3 -39.94 25.27 4.48
CA THR A 3 -39.43 23.97 4.91
C THR A 3 -38.31 23.56 3.97
N THR A 4 -37.06 23.65 4.42
CA THR A 4 -35.88 23.17 3.69
C THR A 4 -35.13 22.17 4.55
N SER A 5 -35.07 20.90 4.14
CA SER A 5 -33.84 20.07 4.11
C SER A 5 -34.05 18.59 3.78
N TYR A 6 -35.20 18.15 3.24
CA TYR A 6 -35.36 16.75 2.79
C TYR A 6 -34.74 16.47 1.40
N GLU A 7 -34.32 17.51 0.66
CA GLU A 7 -33.78 17.35 -0.70
C GLU A 7 -32.26 17.07 -0.77
N SER A 8 -31.52 17.16 0.34
CA SER A 8 -30.07 16.85 0.31
C SER A 8 -29.75 15.35 0.15
N ASN A 9 -30.74 14.46 0.34
CA ASN A 9 -30.60 13.01 0.14
C ASN A 9 -30.77 12.55 -1.31
N LYS A 10 -31.15 13.43 -2.26
CA LYS A 10 -31.23 13.06 -3.68
C LYS A 10 -29.87 13.02 -4.38
N ASN A 11 -28.83 13.61 -3.80
CA ASN A 11 -27.47 13.54 -4.36
C ASN A 11 -26.76 12.19 -4.07
N GLU A 12 -27.29 11.34 -3.20
CA GLU A 12 -26.80 9.95 -3.09
C GLU A 12 -27.32 9.05 -4.22
N TYR A 13 -28.40 9.44 -4.91
CA TYR A 13 -28.93 8.74 -6.08
C TYR A 13 -28.18 9.05 -7.39
N LEU A 14 -27.30 10.06 -7.40
CA LEU A 14 -26.52 10.47 -8.58
C LEU A 14 -25.12 9.83 -8.68
N LEU A 15 -24.78 8.89 -7.81
CA LEU A 15 -23.62 8.00 -8.02
C LEU A 15 -23.93 6.84 -8.97
N GLY A 16 -25.18 6.71 -9.42
CA GLY A 16 -25.50 6.17 -10.73
C GLY A 16 -25.26 7.27 -11.77
N PHE A 17 -24.38 6.99 -12.74
CA PHE A 17 -23.91 7.88 -13.82
C PHE A 17 -22.66 8.73 -13.53
N ALA A 18 -21.52 8.06 -13.49
CA ALA A 18 -20.38 8.45 -14.31
C ALA A 18 -20.01 7.30 -15.26
N SER A 19 -20.94 6.99 -16.17
CA SER A 19 -20.59 6.54 -17.52
C SER A 19 -20.27 7.80 -18.33
N THR A 20 -19.38 7.67 -19.33
CA THR A 20 -18.89 8.72 -20.26
C THR A 20 -17.78 9.66 -19.77
N GLN A 21 -16.70 9.10 -19.23
CA GLN A 21 -15.35 9.59 -19.52
C GLN A 21 -14.54 8.38 -19.94
N GLN A 22 -13.85 8.45 -21.09
CA GLN A 22 -13.12 7.35 -21.77
C GLN A 22 -12.67 6.26 -20.79
N GLN A 23 -13.52 5.24 -20.62
CA GLN A 23 -13.29 4.21 -19.63
C GLN A 23 -12.07 3.45 -20.11
N ARG A 24 -10.92 3.67 -19.46
CA ARG A 24 -9.86 2.68 -19.49
C ARG A 24 -10.52 1.34 -19.17
N PRO A 25 -10.25 0.29 -19.96
CA PRO A 25 -10.90 -0.98 -19.75
C PRO A 25 -10.72 -1.36 -18.28
N GLU A 26 -11.85 -1.65 -17.63
CA GLU A 26 -11.83 -2.07 -16.23
C GLU A 26 -11.03 -3.35 -16.05
N ARG A 27 -10.76 -4.08 -17.15
CA ARG A 27 -9.95 -5.28 -17.23
C ARG A 27 -8.48 -4.97 -17.51
N GLU A 28 -7.64 -5.88 -17.06
CA GLU A 28 -6.23 -5.90 -17.42
C GLU A 28 -6.10 -6.01 -18.94
N LEU A 29 -5.16 -5.29 -19.54
CA LEU A 29 -4.92 -5.34 -20.99
C LEU A 29 -3.74 -6.25 -21.31
N ALA A 30 -3.83 -7.04 -22.37
CA ALA A 30 -2.67 -7.76 -22.87
C ALA A 30 -1.57 -6.79 -23.32
N LEU A 31 -0.35 -7.01 -22.85
CA LEU A 31 0.83 -6.29 -23.31
C LEU A 31 1.38 -6.92 -24.60
N PRO A 32 2.03 -6.13 -25.48
CA PRO A 32 2.80 -6.69 -26.57
C PRO A 32 3.86 -7.66 -26.06
N VAL A 33 3.99 -8.81 -26.74
CA VAL A 33 5.02 -9.80 -26.38
C VAL A 33 6.35 -9.32 -26.93
N ASN A 34 7.31 -9.02 -26.05
CA ASN A 34 8.68 -8.74 -26.45
C ASN A 34 9.34 -10.03 -26.97
N PRO A 35 9.87 -10.07 -28.22
CA PRO A 35 10.56 -11.24 -28.77
C PRO A 35 11.73 -11.75 -27.92
N GLN A 36 12.36 -10.87 -27.14
CA GLN A 36 13.48 -11.22 -26.25
C GLN A 36 13.05 -11.85 -24.92
N ARG A 37 11.74 -12.05 -24.67
CA ARG A 37 11.22 -12.65 -23.42
C ARG A 37 11.81 -14.02 -23.10
N GLN A 38 12.17 -14.80 -24.11
CA GLN A 38 12.79 -16.11 -23.92
C GLN A 38 14.18 -16.00 -23.27
N GLN A 39 14.91 -14.91 -23.53
CA GLN A 39 16.25 -14.65 -22.98
C GLN A 39 16.19 -13.82 -21.70
N ASN A 40 15.23 -12.89 -21.61
CA ASN A 40 15.00 -12.05 -20.44
C ASN A 40 13.53 -12.11 -20.02
N PRO A 41 13.16 -13.03 -19.11
CA PRO A 41 11.80 -13.17 -18.62
C PRO A 41 11.25 -11.86 -18.07
N TYR A 42 10.02 -11.52 -18.45
CA TYR A 42 9.40 -10.26 -18.08
C TYR A 42 8.80 -10.33 -16.67
N GLY A 43 9.40 -9.58 -15.74
CA GLY A 43 8.89 -9.42 -14.38
C GLY A 43 7.81 -8.34 -14.24
N VAL A 44 6.78 -8.65 -13.45
CA VAL A 44 5.72 -7.74 -13.01
C VAL A 44 5.69 -7.74 -11.48
N VAL A 45 5.65 -6.55 -10.90
CA VAL A 45 5.46 -6.32 -9.47
C VAL A 45 3.99 -6.03 -9.21
N MET A 46 3.41 -6.70 -8.23
CA MET A 46 2.05 -6.50 -7.77
C MET A 46 2.04 -6.14 -6.28
N VAL A 47 1.17 -5.21 -5.90
CA VAL A 47 0.86 -4.88 -4.50
C VAL A 47 -0.65 -4.91 -4.30
N ASP A 48 -1.13 -5.03 -3.08
CA ASP A 48 -2.56 -4.83 -2.83
C ASP A 48 -3.00 -3.37 -2.95
N ALA A 49 -4.31 -3.14 -3.04
CA ALA A 49 -4.88 -1.80 -3.15
C ALA A 49 -4.63 -0.91 -1.92
N ALA A 50 -4.18 -1.47 -0.80
CA ALA A 50 -3.83 -0.72 0.39
C ALA A 50 -2.43 -0.11 0.32
N ALA A 51 -1.53 -0.64 -0.51
CA ALA A 51 -0.25 -0.03 -0.77
C ALA A 51 -0.42 1.36 -1.41
N ASP A 52 0.21 2.36 -0.80
CA ASP A 52 0.08 3.77 -1.19
C ASP A 52 0.94 4.10 -2.42
N THR A 53 0.56 3.51 -3.54
CA THR A 53 1.24 3.68 -4.82
C THR A 53 1.00 5.07 -5.40
N SER A 54 2.07 5.70 -5.89
CA SER A 54 1.98 6.97 -6.63
C SER A 54 1.39 6.76 -8.03
N GLY A 55 0.83 7.81 -8.63
CA GLY A 55 0.32 7.75 -10.01
C GLY A 55 1.39 7.33 -11.04
N ALA A 56 2.65 7.71 -10.84
CA ALA A 56 3.76 7.27 -11.69
C ALA A 56 4.04 5.76 -11.57
N MET A 57 3.87 5.18 -10.38
CA MET A 57 4.01 3.73 -10.20
C MET A 57 2.90 2.99 -10.91
N THR A 58 1.64 3.43 -10.76
CA THR A 58 0.50 2.76 -11.39
C THR A 58 0.46 2.90 -12.91
N GLN A 59 1.27 3.80 -13.47
CA GLN A 59 1.50 3.93 -14.91
C GLN A 59 2.66 3.07 -15.42
N ASN A 60 3.50 2.51 -14.53
CA ASN A 60 4.60 1.65 -14.95
C ASN A 60 4.03 0.33 -15.53
N PRO A 61 4.45 -0.09 -16.74
CA PRO A 61 3.92 -1.30 -17.39
C PRO A 61 4.22 -2.60 -16.62
N ARG A 62 5.15 -2.58 -15.67
CA ARG A 62 5.49 -3.68 -14.76
C ARG A 62 4.78 -3.60 -13.41
N MET A 63 3.94 -2.59 -13.16
CA MET A 63 3.23 -2.44 -11.88
C MET A 63 1.78 -2.91 -11.99
N ARG A 64 1.31 -3.71 -11.04
CA ARG A 64 -0.09 -4.10 -10.90
C ARG A 64 -0.59 -3.89 -9.48
N VAL A 65 -1.91 -3.71 -9.38
CA VAL A 65 -2.58 -3.60 -8.09
C VAL A 65 -3.58 -4.74 -7.97
N LEU A 66 -3.42 -5.56 -6.95
CA LEU A 66 -4.37 -6.57 -6.53
C LEU A 66 -5.51 -5.87 -5.77
N PRO A 67 -6.76 -5.96 -6.24
CA PRO A 67 -7.87 -5.30 -5.57
C PRO A 67 -8.10 -5.82 -4.15
N LEU A 68 -8.73 -4.98 -3.32
CA LEU A 68 -9.26 -5.37 -2.01
C LEU A 68 -10.77 -5.19 -1.99
N ALA A 69 -11.47 -5.99 -1.19
CA ALA A 69 -12.89 -5.79 -0.94
C ALA A 69 -13.09 -4.83 0.25
N ILE A 70 -13.88 -3.79 0.04
CA ILE A 70 -14.33 -2.86 1.08
C ILE A 70 -15.80 -3.17 1.37
N GLN A 71 -16.09 -3.52 2.61
CA GLN A 71 -17.41 -3.91 3.08
C GLN A 71 -17.98 -2.81 3.96
N TRP A 72 -19.16 -2.32 3.60
CA TRP A 72 -20.03 -1.49 4.43
C TRP A 72 -21.30 -2.27 4.77
N PRO A 73 -22.07 -1.86 5.78
CA PRO A 73 -23.39 -2.41 6.01
C PRO A 73 -24.23 -2.39 4.73
N GLY A 74 -24.62 -3.58 4.24
CA GLY A 74 -25.45 -3.75 3.04
C GLY A 74 -24.75 -3.56 1.69
N ARG A 75 -23.42 -3.34 1.64
CA ARG A 75 -22.72 -3.13 0.36
C ARG A 75 -21.26 -3.57 0.40
N THR A 76 -20.83 -4.27 -0.64
CA THR A 76 -19.42 -4.55 -0.93
C THR A 76 -18.97 -3.77 -2.16
N PHE A 77 -17.78 -3.19 -2.09
CA PHE A 77 -17.13 -2.46 -3.17
C PHE A 77 -15.71 -3.00 -3.37
N MET A 78 -15.30 -3.19 -4.62
CA MET A 78 -13.93 -3.60 -4.92
C MET A 78 -13.05 -2.37 -5.13
N ASP A 79 -12.11 -2.12 -4.22
CA ASP A 79 -11.08 -1.10 -4.38
C ASP A 79 -10.01 -1.60 -5.35
N LYS A 80 -10.06 -1.07 -6.57
CA LYS A 80 -9.15 -1.42 -7.67
C LYS A 80 -7.81 -0.66 -7.61
N GLY A 81 -7.61 0.20 -6.59
CA GLY A 81 -6.41 1.04 -6.45
C GLY A 81 -6.24 2.10 -7.56
N LEU A 82 -7.30 2.41 -8.30
CA LEU A 82 -7.25 3.32 -9.45
C LEU A 82 -7.30 4.79 -9.02
N ARG A 83 -6.49 5.63 -9.69
CA ARG A 83 -6.29 7.06 -9.36
C ARG A 83 -7.57 7.89 -9.43
N GLU A 84 -8.46 7.59 -10.38
CA GLU A 84 -9.68 8.36 -10.66
C GLU A 84 -10.67 8.28 -9.48
N LYS A 85 -10.96 7.06 -9.00
CA LYS A 85 -11.86 6.84 -7.85
C LYS A 85 -11.27 7.29 -6.51
N ARG A 86 -9.94 7.39 -6.38
CA ARG A 86 -9.30 7.93 -5.17
C ARG A 86 -9.72 9.38 -4.89
N SER A 87 -10.10 10.17 -5.90
CA SER A 87 -10.57 11.54 -5.68
C SER A 87 -11.92 11.60 -4.97
N GLU A 88 -12.92 10.87 -5.46
CA GLU A 88 -14.25 10.75 -4.85
C GLU A 88 -14.18 10.11 -3.47
N LEU A 89 -13.41 9.03 -3.34
CA LEU A 89 -13.28 8.29 -2.09
C LEU A 89 -12.59 9.12 -1.00
N ARG A 90 -11.77 10.13 -1.34
CA ARG A 90 -11.16 11.05 -0.36
C ARG A 90 -12.19 11.88 0.40
N HIS A 91 -13.37 12.11 -0.17
CA HIS A 91 -14.42 12.89 0.49
C HIS A 91 -15.28 12.08 1.46
N LEU A 92 -15.03 10.77 1.59
CA LEU A 92 -15.72 9.95 2.59
C LEU A 92 -15.48 10.48 4.00
N SER A 93 -16.57 10.64 4.75
CA SER A 93 -16.53 11.10 6.14
C SER A 93 -15.87 10.06 7.05
N ARG A 94 -15.31 10.54 8.15
CA ARG A 94 -14.72 9.70 9.20
C ARG A 94 -15.71 8.65 9.73
N GLU A 95 -16.98 9.03 9.90
CA GLU A 95 -18.04 8.12 10.35
C GLU A 95 -18.25 6.97 9.35
N ARG A 96 -18.30 7.29 8.05
CA ARG A 96 -18.45 6.28 7.01
C ARG A 96 -17.23 5.35 6.96
N LEU A 97 -16.03 5.85 7.15
CA LEU A 97 -14.80 5.04 7.23
C LEU A 97 -14.83 4.08 8.43
N ARG A 98 -15.31 4.52 9.61
CA ARG A 98 -15.39 3.68 10.82
C ARG A 98 -16.28 2.44 10.64
N THR A 99 -17.32 2.56 9.81
CA THR A 99 -18.23 1.44 9.52
C THR A 99 -17.70 0.47 8.47
N ALA A 100 -16.61 0.82 7.80
CA ALA A 100 -16.01 -0.02 6.77
C ALA A 100 -15.17 -1.16 7.38
N GLN A 101 -15.09 -2.25 6.64
CA GLN A 101 -14.15 -3.34 6.85
C GLN A 101 -13.45 -3.67 5.54
N ILE A 102 -12.25 -4.23 5.64
CA ILE A 102 -11.46 -4.65 4.48
C ILE A 102 -11.36 -6.16 4.52
N ALA A 103 -11.60 -6.79 3.38
CA ALA A 103 -11.49 -8.22 3.19
C ALA A 103 -10.67 -8.52 1.93
N ALA A 104 -10.19 -9.75 1.84
CA ALA A 104 -9.65 -10.28 0.60
C ALA A 104 -10.73 -10.22 -0.51
N PRO A 105 -10.35 -9.99 -1.77
CA PRO A 105 -11.28 -10.03 -2.88
C PRO A 105 -11.79 -11.47 -3.09
N SER A 106 -12.97 -11.62 -3.71
CA SER A 106 -13.43 -12.93 -4.18
C SER A 106 -12.68 -13.32 -5.46
N VAL A 107 -12.61 -14.62 -5.74
CA VAL A 107 -11.95 -15.14 -6.94
C VAL A 107 -12.65 -14.64 -8.20
N GLU A 108 -13.99 -14.62 -8.22
CA GLU A 108 -14.79 -14.14 -9.34
C GLU A 108 -14.54 -12.64 -9.61
N GLY A 109 -14.39 -11.86 -8.53
CA GLY A 109 -14.04 -10.43 -8.63
C GLY A 109 -12.65 -10.21 -9.24
N LEU A 110 -11.69 -11.08 -8.89
CA LEU A 110 -10.36 -11.06 -9.47
C LEU A 110 -10.37 -11.54 -10.93
N GLU A 111 -11.12 -12.59 -11.24
CA GLU A 111 -11.26 -13.15 -12.59
C GLU A 111 -11.73 -12.08 -13.57
N TYR A 112 -12.85 -11.41 -13.25
CA TYR A 112 -13.37 -10.32 -14.08
C TYR A 112 -12.34 -9.21 -14.35
N ARG A 113 -11.44 -8.95 -13.39
CA ARG A 113 -10.51 -7.81 -13.41
C ARG A 113 -9.16 -8.13 -14.04
N LEU A 114 -8.58 -9.28 -13.73
CA LEU A 114 -7.18 -9.61 -13.98
C LEU A 114 -7.03 -10.70 -15.03
N TYR A 115 -7.95 -11.66 -15.09
CA TYR A 115 -7.89 -12.79 -15.99
C TYR A 115 -8.45 -12.42 -17.39
N PRO A 116 -7.87 -12.95 -18.49
CA PRO A 116 -6.66 -13.79 -18.57
C PRO A 116 -5.35 -13.00 -18.58
N ASN A 117 -5.43 -11.68 -18.73
CA ASN A 117 -4.29 -10.89 -19.17
C ASN A 117 -3.14 -10.84 -18.16
N ILE A 118 -3.41 -10.97 -16.86
CA ILE A 118 -2.34 -11.05 -15.85
C ILE A 118 -1.37 -12.21 -16.10
N ALA A 119 -1.89 -13.33 -16.60
CA ALA A 119 -1.12 -14.55 -16.80
C ALA A 119 -0.24 -14.52 -18.05
N VAL A 120 -0.59 -13.71 -19.06
CA VAL A 120 0.20 -13.54 -20.28
C VAL A 120 1.14 -12.33 -20.22
N ASN A 121 0.87 -11.37 -19.33
CA ASN A 121 1.64 -10.15 -19.18
C ASN A 121 2.95 -10.30 -18.39
N ALA A 122 3.12 -11.42 -17.67
CA ALA A 122 4.27 -11.67 -16.80
C ALA A 122 4.84 -13.06 -17.08
N ASP A 123 6.15 -13.23 -16.93
CA ASP A 123 6.77 -14.55 -16.75
C ASP A 123 7.07 -14.78 -15.27
N TRP A 124 7.35 -13.68 -14.57
CA TRP A 124 7.46 -13.59 -13.13
C TRP A 124 6.45 -12.58 -12.59
N LEU A 125 5.53 -13.03 -11.75
CA LEU A 125 4.61 -12.19 -10.99
C LEU A 125 5.06 -12.16 -9.53
N ILE A 126 5.56 -11.00 -9.08
CA ILE A 126 6.07 -10.80 -7.73
C ILE A 126 5.04 -9.96 -6.96
N TYR A 127 4.22 -10.60 -6.14
CA TYR A 127 3.31 -9.95 -5.22
C TYR A 127 4.00 -9.64 -3.89
N ILE A 128 3.98 -8.38 -3.45
CA ILE A 128 4.38 -7.95 -2.11
C ILE A 128 3.32 -7.02 -1.52
N GLY A 129 2.58 -7.53 -0.54
CA GLY A 129 1.40 -6.87 0.00
C GLY A 129 1.59 -6.27 1.38
N SER A 130 0.52 -5.67 1.89
CA SER A 130 0.35 -5.38 3.30
C SER A 130 0.43 -6.66 4.13
N MET A 131 0.70 -6.52 5.41
CA MET A 131 0.88 -7.65 6.31
C MET A 131 -0.37 -8.54 6.34
N ARG A 132 -0.17 -9.87 6.29
CA ARG A 132 -1.29 -10.84 6.22
C ARG A 132 -2.24 -10.75 7.41
N ALA A 133 -1.77 -10.24 8.54
CA ALA A 133 -2.59 -9.99 9.72
C ALA A 133 -3.73 -8.97 9.47
N LEU A 134 -3.62 -8.12 8.44
CA LEU A 134 -4.66 -7.17 8.05
C LEU A 134 -5.62 -7.75 7.01
N SER A 135 -5.09 -8.44 6.00
CA SER A 135 -5.84 -9.11 4.94
C SER A 135 -4.90 -10.05 4.16
N ASP A 136 -5.43 -11.15 3.61
CA ASP A 136 -4.65 -12.08 2.76
C ASP A 136 -5.25 -12.21 1.36
N PRO A 137 -5.13 -11.16 0.51
CA PRO A 137 -5.60 -11.23 -0.87
C PRO A 137 -4.73 -12.14 -1.76
N ALA A 138 -3.53 -12.52 -1.30
CA ALA A 138 -2.63 -13.41 -2.04
C ALA A 138 -3.23 -14.81 -2.20
N ALA A 139 -3.96 -15.30 -1.19
CA ALA A 139 -4.67 -16.58 -1.25
C ALA A 139 -5.68 -16.59 -2.41
N ALA A 140 -6.50 -15.54 -2.55
CA ALA A 140 -7.48 -15.43 -3.64
C ALA A 140 -6.81 -15.38 -5.02
N LEU A 141 -5.67 -14.69 -5.15
CA LEU A 141 -4.88 -14.67 -6.38
C LEU A 141 -4.32 -16.06 -6.73
N GLN A 142 -3.79 -16.79 -5.74
CA GLN A 142 -3.28 -18.14 -5.96
C GLN A 142 -4.39 -19.10 -6.38
N THR A 143 -5.56 -19.04 -5.72
CA THR A 143 -6.73 -19.83 -6.11
C THR A 143 -7.17 -19.53 -7.54
N LEU A 144 -7.26 -18.25 -7.94
CA LEU A 144 -7.57 -17.87 -9.32
C LEU A 144 -6.60 -18.53 -10.32
N LEU A 145 -5.29 -18.41 -10.08
CA LEU A 145 -4.28 -18.92 -11.01
C LEU A 145 -4.29 -20.45 -11.10
N LEU A 146 -4.56 -21.14 -9.99
CA LEU A 146 -4.69 -22.60 -9.97
C LEU A 146 -5.95 -23.07 -10.70
N GLN A 147 -7.08 -22.38 -10.54
CA GLN A 147 -8.33 -22.73 -11.22
C GLN A 147 -8.24 -22.64 -12.74
N HIS A 148 -7.43 -21.72 -13.26
CA HIS A 148 -7.23 -21.53 -14.71
C HIS A 148 -5.88 -22.05 -15.23
N LEU A 149 -5.20 -22.96 -14.50
CA LEU A 149 -3.82 -23.35 -14.81
C LEU A 149 -3.65 -23.87 -16.25
N GLU A 150 -4.49 -24.81 -16.67
CA GLU A 150 -4.43 -25.41 -18.01
C GLU A 150 -4.72 -24.38 -19.12
N GLU A 151 -5.69 -23.49 -18.90
CA GLU A 151 -6.01 -22.41 -19.83
C GLU A 151 -4.84 -21.43 -19.95
N ILE A 152 -4.17 -21.11 -18.83
CA ILE A 152 -2.98 -20.26 -18.80
C ILE A 152 -1.85 -20.90 -19.61
N HIS A 153 -1.57 -22.19 -19.40
CA HIS A 153 -0.55 -22.93 -20.14
C HIS A 153 -0.82 -22.90 -21.64
N GLU A 154 -2.06 -23.13 -22.06
CA GLU A 154 -2.45 -23.09 -23.48
C GLU A 154 -2.34 -21.68 -24.08
N MET A 155 -2.85 -20.67 -23.39
CA MET A 155 -2.74 -19.26 -23.82
C MET A 155 -1.29 -18.79 -23.93
N ARG A 156 -0.40 -19.26 -23.05
CA ARG A 156 1.03 -18.91 -23.08
C ARG A 156 1.74 -19.63 -24.23
N ARG A 157 1.49 -20.92 -24.44
CA ARG A 157 2.07 -21.70 -25.56
C ARG A 157 1.67 -21.14 -26.91
N SER A 158 0.37 -20.83 -27.11
CA SER A 158 -0.13 -20.23 -28.35
C SER A 158 0.47 -18.86 -28.67
N ARG A 159 1.09 -18.19 -27.69
CA ARG A 159 1.82 -16.92 -27.84
C ARG A 159 3.35 -17.07 -27.89
N GLY A 160 3.87 -18.30 -27.96
CA GLY A 160 5.31 -18.57 -27.97
C GLY A 160 6.02 -18.27 -26.65
N LEU A 161 5.27 -18.21 -25.54
CA LEU A 161 5.80 -18.03 -24.18
C LEU A 161 6.04 -19.38 -23.51
N ALA A 162 6.89 -19.41 -22.49
CA ALA A 162 7.01 -20.57 -21.61
C ALA A 162 5.62 -20.83 -20.95
N PRO A 163 5.15 -22.10 -20.90
CA PRO A 163 3.83 -22.42 -20.36
C PRO A 163 3.70 -21.97 -18.91
N GLU A 164 4.77 -22.11 -18.12
CA GLU A 164 4.75 -21.75 -16.70
C GLU A 164 4.79 -20.24 -16.47
N LEU A 165 3.93 -19.79 -15.55
CA LEU A 165 3.98 -18.46 -14.92
C LEU A 165 4.59 -18.63 -13.53
N GLN A 166 5.74 -18.01 -13.28
CA GLN A 166 6.35 -18.00 -11.95
C GLN A 166 5.66 -16.97 -11.06
N VAL A 167 5.17 -17.39 -9.90
CA VAL A 167 4.43 -16.52 -8.97
C VAL A 167 5.10 -16.56 -7.61
N LEU A 168 5.45 -15.38 -7.10
CA LEU A 168 6.01 -15.21 -5.76
C LEU A 168 5.08 -14.31 -4.95
N CYS A 169 4.39 -14.87 -3.96
CA CYS A 169 3.52 -14.11 -3.05
C CYS A 169 4.17 -13.91 -1.69
N LEU A 170 4.53 -12.67 -1.38
CA LEU A 170 5.22 -12.29 -0.14
C LEU A 170 4.32 -11.47 0.78
N ASP A 171 4.46 -11.73 2.07
CA ASP A 171 4.03 -10.79 3.11
C ASP A 171 5.06 -9.65 3.18
N GLY A 172 4.63 -8.40 2.99
CA GLY A 172 5.52 -7.24 3.05
C GLY A 172 5.90 -6.82 4.47
N GLY A 173 5.38 -7.47 5.51
CA GLY A 173 5.71 -7.24 6.93
C GLY A 173 5.28 -5.87 7.46
N SER A 174 4.55 -5.08 6.67
CA SER A 174 4.19 -3.69 6.94
C SER A 174 2.89 -3.34 6.21
N MET A 175 2.50 -2.07 6.18
CA MET A 175 1.30 -1.59 5.47
C MET A 175 1.56 -0.25 4.77
N LEU A 176 0.63 0.18 3.92
CA LEU A 176 0.59 1.55 3.39
C LEU A 176 1.85 1.96 2.62
N SER A 177 2.68 2.84 3.20
CA SER A 177 3.94 3.26 2.58
C SER A 177 4.97 2.14 2.49
N GLY A 178 4.88 1.10 3.33
CA GLY A 178 5.82 -0.03 3.36
C GLY A 178 5.83 -0.84 2.06
N PRO A 179 4.75 -1.58 1.75
CA PRO A 179 4.66 -2.36 0.50
C PRO A 179 4.82 -1.50 -0.76
N ALA A 180 4.35 -0.25 -0.74
CA ALA A 180 4.56 0.68 -1.84
C ALA A 180 6.04 1.05 -2.04
N LEU A 181 6.80 1.25 -0.96
CA LEU A 181 8.23 1.50 -1.03
C LEU A 181 9.00 0.26 -1.50
N GLN A 182 8.63 -0.93 -1.02
CA GLN A 182 9.21 -2.20 -1.44
C GLN A 182 9.00 -2.42 -2.95
N ALA A 183 7.77 -2.24 -3.43
CA ALA A 183 7.46 -2.34 -4.85
C ALA A 183 8.23 -1.32 -5.69
N ARG A 184 8.44 -0.09 -5.19
CA ARG A 184 9.25 0.92 -5.87
C ARG A 184 10.71 0.47 -6.04
N VAL A 185 11.28 -0.18 -5.04
CA VAL A 185 12.63 -0.75 -5.13
C VAL A 185 12.67 -1.84 -6.20
N LEU A 186 11.72 -2.78 -6.18
CA LEU A 186 11.65 -3.86 -7.17
C LEU A 186 11.45 -3.35 -8.61
N LEU A 187 10.57 -2.36 -8.80
CA LEU A 187 10.37 -1.72 -10.10
C LEU A 187 11.65 -1.07 -10.60
N LYS A 188 12.38 -0.34 -9.73
CA LYS A 188 13.66 0.27 -10.11
C LYS A 188 14.67 -0.78 -10.60
N LYS A 189 14.71 -1.95 -9.96
CA LYS A 189 15.59 -3.07 -10.37
C LYS A 189 15.19 -3.63 -11.73
N LEU A 190 13.90 -3.88 -11.95
CA LEU A 190 13.39 -4.38 -13.24
C LEU A 190 13.59 -3.36 -14.37
N ASP A 191 13.38 -2.07 -14.09
CA ASP A 191 13.57 -0.99 -15.06
C ASP A 191 15.07 -0.79 -15.39
N ALA A 192 15.97 -1.14 -14.46
CA ALA A 192 17.40 -1.20 -14.70
C ALA A 192 17.85 -2.46 -15.48
N GLY A 193 16.92 -3.34 -15.84
CA GLY A 193 17.20 -4.56 -16.60
C GLY A 193 17.74 -5.72 -15.76
N GLU A 194 17.66 -5.65 -14.42
CA GLU A 194 18.01 -6.80 -13.57
C GLU A 194 17.09 -8.00 -13.91
N PRO A 195 17.65 -9.24 -14.02
CA PRO A 195 16.85 -10.41 -14.33
C PRO A 195 15.72 -10.64 -13.30
N ALA A 196 14.52 -10.96 -13.78
CA ALA A 196 13.33 -11.07 -12.91
C ALA A 196 13.51 -12.06 -11.75
N ALA A 197 14.25 -13.16 -11.96
CA ALA A 197 14.56 -14.12 -10.90
C ALA A 197 15.46 -13.51 -9.79
N GLN A 198 16.43 -12.66 -10.15
CA GLN A 198 17.27 -11.95 -9.17
C GLN A 198 16.44 -10.91 -8.40
N VAL A 199 15.52 -10.23 -9.08
CA VAL A 199 14.58 -9.29 -8.44
C VAL A 199 13.64 -10.03 -7.48
N ALA A 200 13.16 -11.21 -7.87
CA ALA A 200 12.35 -12.07 -7.00
C ALA A 200 13.12 -12.52 -5.76
N GLN A 201 14.40 -12.89 -5.91
CA GLN A 201 15.27 -13.19 -4.77
C GLN A 201 15.41 -11.98 -3.84
N ALA A 202 15.69 -10.79 -4.39
CA ALA A 202 15.78 -9.55 -3.61
C ALA A 202 14.47 -9.23 -2.88
N ALA A 203 13.32 -9.52 -3.48
CA ALA A 203 12.01 -9.29 -2.88
C ALA A 203 11.84 -10.05 -1.55
N THR A 204 12.41 -11.25 -1.42
CA THR A 204 12.30 -12.05 -0.18
C THR A 204 12.98 -11.39 1.02
N GLN A 205 13.91 -10.46 0.80
CA GLN A 205 14.64 -9.76 1.86
C GLN A 205 14.00 -8.42 2.26
N LEU A 206 13.14 -7.86 1.40
CA LEU A 206 12.65 -6.50 1.57
C LEU A 206 11.83 -6.30 2.84
N ALA A 207 11.01 -7.27 3.23
CA ALA A 207 10.22 -7.19 4.47
C ALA A 207 11.14 -7.01 5.69
N GLY A 208 12.21 -7.79 5.79
CA GLY A 208 13.17 -7.70 6.90
C GLY A 208 14.02 -6.42 6.91
N MET A 209 14.13 -5.74 5.77
CA MET A 209 14.86 -4.47 5.63
C MET A 209 13.97 -3.24 5.77
N THR A 210 12.65 -3.42 5.82
CA THR A 210 11.68 -2.32 5.88
C THR A 210 11.35 -2.00 7.31
N ARG A 211 11.49 -0.73 7.68
CA ARG A 211 10.92 -0.16 8.90
C ARG A 211 9.82 0.80 8.51
N GLN A 212 8.69 0.75 9.19
CA GLN A 212 7.59 1.65 8.94
C GLN A 212 7.04 2.21 10.26
N TRP A 213 6.81 3.51 10.27
CA TRP A 213 6.14 4.23 11.35
C TRP A 213 4.74 4.65 10.91
N LEU A 214 3.82 4.68 11.87
CA LEU A 214 2.45 5.13 11.71
C LEU A 214 2.08 6.05 12.88
N VAL A 215 1.61 7.25 12.55
CA VAL A 215 1.12 8.24 13.52
C VAL A 215 -0.38 8.43 13.32
N PRO A 216 -1.24 7.67 14.03
CA PRO A 216 -2.68 7.76 13.88
C PRO A 216 -3.21 9.10 14.37
N ARG A 217 -4.08 9.73 13.58
CA ARG A 217 -4.78 10.95 13.99
C ARG A 217 -5.92 10.65 14.96
N TYR A 218 -6.67 9.58 14.74
CA TYR A 218 -7.76 9.13 15.61
C TYR A 218 -7.49 7.72 16.14
N THR A 219 -6.70 7.65 17.22
CA THR A 219 -6.27 6.38 17.84
C THR A 219 -7.41 5.42 18.18
N ALA A 220 -8.52 5.92 18.70
CA ALA A 220 -9.69 5.07 19.01
C ALA A 220 -10.29 4.38 17.76
N ASP A 221 -10.23 5.04 16.60
CA ASP A 221 -10.76 4.47 15.36
C ASP A 221 -9.84 3.37 14.82
N LEU A 222 -8.51 3.58 14.91
CA LEU A 222 -7.53 2.56 14.60
C LEU A 222 -7.72 1.36 15.52
N ALA A 223 -7.75 1.57 16.84
CA ALA A 223 -7.95 0.49 17.81
C ALA A 223 -9.23 -0.31 17.51
N SER A 224 -10.36 0.39 17.34
CA SER A 224 -11.63 -0.24 17.01
C SER A 224 -11.57 -1.04 15.71
N THR A 225 -10.89 -0.53 14.69
CA THR A 225 -10.76 -1.19 13.39
C THR A 225 -9.89 -2.43 13.46
N LEU A 226 -8.71 -2.34 14.09
CA LEU A 226 -7.80 -3.48 14.21
C LEU A 226 -8.35 -4.55 15.18
N SER A 227 -9.07 -4.16 16.24
CA SER A 227 -9.72 -5.12 17.15
C SER A 227 -10.76 -6.00 16.46
N ARG A 228 -11.49 -5.48 15.46
CA ARG A 228 -12.49 -6.27 14.70
C ARG A 228 -11.86 -7.39 13.88
N LEU A 229 -10.58 -7.26 13.51
CA LEU A 229 -9.85 -8.31 12.79
C LEU A 229 -9.51 -9.51 13.68
N ALA A 230 -9.63 -9.37 15.01
CA ALA A 230 -9.40 -10.42 15.99
C ALA A 230 -8.05 -11.15 15.84
N ASN A 231 -7.03 -10.47 15.29
CA ASN A 231 -5.72 -11.05 15.04
C ASN A 231 -4.72 -10.66 16.15
N PRO A 232 -4.17 -11.62 16.93
CA PRO A 232 -3.25 -11.34 18.03
C PRO A 232 -1.97 -10.60 17.63
N VAL A 233 -1.51 -10.74 16.38
CA VAL A 233 -0.33 -10.01 15.87
C VAL A 233 -0.52 -8.50 15.99
N LEU A 234 -1.76 -8.02 15.86
CA LEU A 234 -2.12 -6.60 15.92
C LEU A 234 -2.26 -6.06 17.36
N ALA A 235 -2.17 -6.93 18.38
CA ALA A 235 -2.41 -6.56 19.77
C ALA A 235 -1.54 -5.39 20.27
N PRO A 236 -0.22 -5.30 19.94
CA PRO A 236 0.61 -4.17 20.40
C PRO A 236 0.06 -2.81 19.96
N TRP A 237 -0.37 -2.69 18.71
CA TRP A 237 -0.95 -1.45 18.18
C TRP A 237 -2.35 -1.19 18.72
N VAL A 238 -3.19 -2.23 18.85
CA VAL A 238 -4.51 -2.14 19.47
C VAL A 238 -4.39 -1.60 20.90
N GLN A 239 -3.51 -2.18 21.70
CA GLN A 239 -3.27 -1.76 23.09
C GLN A 239 -2.73 -0.33 23.15
N ALA A 240 -1.77 0.01 22.28
CA ALA A 240 -1.21 1.34 22.22
C ALA A 240 -2.26 2.42 21.91
N CYS A 241 -3.28 2.07 21.12
CA CYS A 241 -4.34 2.99 20.71
C CYS A 241 -5.62 2.91 21.55
N SER A 242 -5.76 1.90 22.42
CA SER A 242 -6.93 1.73 23.29
C SER A 242 -6.97 2.77 24.42
N ALA A 243 -8.15 2.96 25.00
CA ALA A 243 -8.33 3.89 26.11
C ALA A 243 -7.57 3.40 27.36
N GLY A 244 -6.83 4.32 28.01
CA GLY A 244 -6.05 4.04 29.22
C GLY A 244 -5.40 5.30 29.77
N ILE A 245 -4.84 5.22 30.99
CA ILE A 245 -4.26 6.37 31.72
C ILE A 245 -3.16 7.07 30.90
N SER A 246 -2.35 6.32 30.15
CA SER A 246 -1.29 6.86 29.29
C SER A 246 -1.82 7.79 28.18
N ARG A 247 -3.07 7.59 27.72
CA ARG A 247 -3.72 8.43 26.70
C ARG A 247 -4.17 9.80 27.25
N LEU A 248 -4.40 9.92 28.56
CA LEU A 248 -4.79 11.19 29.19
C LEU A 248 -3.67 12.23 29.09
N TRP A 249 -2.40 11.78 29.11
CA TRP A 249 -1.23 12.67 29.11
C TRP A 249 -0.59 12.79 27.72
N ASN A 250 -0.41 11.66 27.02
CA ASN A 250 0.24 11.61 25.70
C ASN A 250 -0.61 10.76 24.74
N PRO A 251 -1.68 11.35 24.15
CA PRO A 251 -2.69 10.59 23.41
C PRO A 251 -2.23 10.05 22.05
N TYR A 252 -1.09 10.51 21.52
CA TYR A 252 -0.66 10.19 20.17
C TYR A 252 0.56 9.25 20.18
N PRO A 253 0.37 7.94 20.00
CA PRO A 253 1.47 6.99 19.90
C PRO A 253 2.17 7.13 18.54
N ILE A 254 3.47 6.83 18.56
CA ILE A 254 4.25 6.53 17.36
C ILE A 254 4.31 5.02 17.27
N LEU A 255 3.52 4.47 16.36
CA LEU A 255 3.49 3.02 16.11
C LEU A 255 4.58 2.68 15.10
N SER A 256 5.22 1.54 15.27
CA SER A 256 6.24 1.06 14.35
C SER A 256 6.01 -0.40 14.00
N CYS A 257 6.49 -0.79 12.83
CA CYS A 257 6.67 -2.18 12.45
C CYS A 257 7.99 -2.39 11.71
N ASP A 258 8.62 -3.52 12.01
CA ASP A 258 9.84 -4.01 11.37
C ASP A 258 9.93 -5.54 11.46
N ALA A 259 11.12 -6.09 11.21
CA ALA A 259 11.38 -7.53 11.27
C ALA A 259 11.08 -8.18 12.64
N GLN A 260 11.03 -7.40 13.74
CA GLN A 260 10.75 -7.87 15.10
C GLN A 260 9.25 -7.85 15.43
N GLY A 261 8.43 -7.24 14.57
CA GLY A 261 6.98 -7.19 14.72
C GLY A 261 6.44 -5.78 14.90
N LEU A 262 5.38 -5.65 15.71
CA LEU A 262 4.66 -4.40 15.92
C LEU A 262 5.00 -3.79 17.29
N HIS A 263 5.34 -2.51 17.31
CA HIS A 263 5.72 -1.80 18.53
C HIS A 263 5.06 -0.42 18.65
N CYS A 264 5.17 0.16 19.85
CA CYS A 264 4.83 1.54 20.13
C CYS A 264 6.10 2.21 20.67
N ASP A 265 6.83 2.90 19.80
CA ASP A 265 8.17 3.43 20.09
C ASP A 265 8.11 4.56 21.13
N ALA A 266 7.12 5.44 21.00
CA ALA A 266 6.96 6.62 21.86
C ALA A 266 5.52 7.13 21.86
N ARG A 267 5.26 8.18 22.66
CA ARG A 267 3.99 8.89 22.70
C ARG A 267 4.21 10.39 22.84
N ALA A 268 3.43 11.18 22.11
CA ALA A 268 3.45 12.64 22.20
C ALA A 268 2.13 13.22 22.71
N LYS A 269 2.22 14.44 23.26
CA LYS A 269 1.06 15.24 23.70
C LYS A 269 0.17 15.69 22.53
N ARG A 270 0.79 16.02 21.40
CA ARG A 270 0.13 16.53 20.20
C ARG A 270 0.49 15.66 19.01
N TRP A 271 -0.47 15.44 18.12
CA TRP A 271 -0.27 14.64 16.91
C TRP A 271 0.87 15.17 16.04
N HIS A 272 0.93 16.48 15.83
CA HIS A 272 2.00 17.11 15.06
C HIS A 272 3.38 16.87 15.67
N SER A 273 3.48 16.84 17.00
CA SER A 273 4.74 16.52 17.69
C SER A 273 5.17 15.07 17.44
N ALA A 274 4.24 14.11 17.43
CA ALA A 274 4.54 12.72 17.07
C ALA A 274 5.00 12.60 15.61
N VAL A 275 4.37 13.33 14.67
CA VAL A 275 4.84 13.37 13.28
C VAL A 275 6.24 13.96 13.16
N SER A 276 6.49 15.05 13.87
CA SER A 276 7.81 15.72 13.90
C SER A 276 8.90 14.77 14.39
N GLU A 277 8.60 13.95 15.39
CA GLU A 277 9.51 12.93 15.93
C GLU A 277 9.78 11.82 14.91
N VAL A 278 8.77 11.34 14.18
CA VAL A 278 8.97 10.38 13.07
C VAL A 278 9.84 10.96 11.96
N PHE A 279 9.68 12.25 11.63
CA PHE A 279 10.56 12.91 10.66
C PHE A 279 12.00 13.03 11.18
N ALA A 280 12.19 13.34 12.46
CA ALA A 280 13.52 13.36 13.07
C ALA A 280 14.19 11.98 13.06
N ILE A 281 13.43 10.90 13.30
CA ILE A 281 13.91 9.52 13.17
C ILE A 281 14.38 9.23 11.74
N ALA A 282 13.59 9.62 10.74
CA ALA A 282 13.96 9.46 9.33
C ALA A 282 15.19 10.31 8.94
N GLU A 283 15.29 11.55 9.41
CA GLU A 283 16.46 12.41 9.22
C GLU A 283 17.73 11.76 9.77
N LYS A 284 17.68 11.24 11.00
CA LYS A 284 18.80 10.53 11.63
C LYS A 284 19.16 9.28 10.83
N ALA A 285 18.16 8.50 10.42
CA ALA A 285 18.41 7.30 9.62
C ALA A 285 19.08 7.64 8.28
N LEU A 286 18.69 8.73 7.61
CA LEU A 286 19.36 9.20 6.39
C LEU A 286 20.84 9.52 6.63
N GLN A 287 21.18 10.09 7.79
CA GLN A 287 22.57 10.38 8.17
C GLN A 287 23.35 9.08 8.43
N ASP A 288 22.74 8.13 9.14
CA ASP A 288 23.39 6.88 9.54
C ASP A 288 23.56 5.88 8.37
N GLY A 289 22.60 5.83 7.44
CA GLY A 289 22.53 4.80 6.39
C GLY A 289 23.26 5.13 5.09
N GLY A 290 23.72 6.36 4.91
CA GLY A 290 24.35 6.79 3.67
C GLY A 290 23.40 6.84 2.45
N THR A 291 23.97 7.15 1.29
CA THR A 291 23.22 7.44 0.05
C THR A 291 22.80 6.19 -0.72
N GLN A 292 23.57 5.10 -0.63
CA GLN A 292 23.31 3.87 -1.38
C GLN A 292 22.35 2.94 -0.63
N GLY A 293 21.22 2.61 -1.28
CA GLY A 293 20.26 1.65 -0.75
C GLY A 293 19.31 2.20 0.32
N THR A 294 19.35 3.51 0.61
CA THR A 294 18.34 4.17 1.44
C THR A 294 17.17 4.66 0.59
N HIS A 295 15.97 4.23 0.94
CA HIS A 295 14.73 4.61 0.27
C HIS A 295 13.69 5.05 1.29
N LEU A 296 12.93 6.10 0.98
CA LEU A 296 11.98 6.71 1.90
C LEU A 296 10.65 7.04 1.20
N GLN A 297 9.54 6.69 1.83
CA GLN A 297 8.20 7.09 1.40
C GLN A 297 7.35 7.56 2.57
N ILE A 298 6.63 8.67 2.37
CA ILE A 298 5.61 9.19 3.27
C ILE A 298 4.25 9.06 2.61
N SER A 299 3.30 8.51 3.34
CA SER A 299 1.88 8.51 3.00
C SER A 299 1.10 9.36 3.96
N PHE A 300 0.29 10.28 3.45
CA PHE A 300 -0.51 11.19 4.27
C PHE A 300 -1.97 11.22 3.84
N ASP A 301 -2.89 11.05 4.81
CA ASP A 301 -4.32 11.30 4.59
C ASP A 301 -4.68 12.76 4.89
N GLY A 302 -4.16 13.66 4.06
CA GLY A 302 -4.46 15.09 4.16
C GLY A 302 -3.95 15.84 2.94
N SER A 303 -3.87 17.17 3.07
CA SER A 303 -3.32 18.02 2.02
C SER A 303 -1.80 17.85 1.95
N ILE A 304 -1.30 17.27 0.86
CA ILE A 304 0.16 17.19 0.61
C ILE A 304 0.76 18.60 0.54
N ARG A 305 0.01 19.59 0.04
CA ARG A 305 0.44 20.98 0.02
C ARG A 305 0.66 21.54 1.43
N GLU A 306 -0.23 21.21 2.37
CA GLU A 306 -0.06 21.62 3.77
C GLU A 306 1.13 20.91 4.41
N LEU A 307 1.27 19.59 4.18
CA LEU A 307 2.42 18.83 4.66
C LEU A 307 3.75 19.42 4.17
N GLN A 308 3.80 19.84 2.90
CA GLN A 308 4.98 20.49 2.31
C GLN A 308 5.32 21.84 2.94
N ALA A 309 4.35 22.51 3.55
CA ALA A 309 4.55 23.77 4.25
C ALA A 309 5.06 23.59 5.70
N TRP A 310 5.13 22.35 6.22
CA TRP A 310 5.60 22.11 7.58
C TRP A 310 7.12 22.24 7.68
N PRO A 311 7.65 22.99 8.66
CA PRO A 311 9.09 23.17 8.84
C PRO A 311 9.86 21.84 8.99
N GLU A 312 9.26 20.85 9.66
CA GLU A 312 9.85 19.54 9.91
C GLU A 312 9.89 18.70 8.62
N PHE A 313 8.88 18.83 7.76
CA PHE A 313 8.92 18.22 6.43
C PHE A 313 10.00 18.86 5.56
N ALA A 314 10.11 20.19 5.59
CA ALA A 314 11.13 20.93 4.84
C ALA A 314 12.55 20.53 5.26
N ARG A 315 12.79 20.34 6.56
CA ARG A 315 14.05 19.82 7.09
C ARG A 315 14.36 18.40 6.59
N LEU A 316 13.42 17.48 6.71
CA LEU A 316 13.58 16.12 6.21
C LEU A 316 13.85 16.11 4.70
N ARG A 317 13.14 16.96 3.94
CA ARG A 317 13.35 17.09 2.50
C ARG A 317 14.75 17.59 2.17
N LEU A 318 15.20 18.64 2.84
CA LEU A 318 16.55 19.18 2.67
C LEU A 318 17.62 18.14 3.00
N GLN A 319 17.43 17.37 4.07
CA GLN A 319 18.34 16.29 4.44
C GLN A 319 18.35 15.17 3.39
N ALA A 320 17.18 14.76 2.89
CA ALA A 320 17.08 13.76 1.84
C ALA A 320 17.78 14.22 0.54
N ASP A 321 17.57 15.48 0.14
CA ASP A 321 18.22 16.06 -1.05
C ASP A 321 19.75 16.13 -0.87
N ARG A 322 20.26 16.51 0.32
CA ARG A 322 21.71 16.47 0.64
C ARG A 322 22.31 15.07 0.54
N MET A 323 21.57 14.05 0.97
CA MET A 323 21.98 12.65 0.90
C MET A 323 21.65 11.99 -0.45
N GLN A 324 21.17 12.76 -1.44
CA GLN A 324 20.73 12.25 -2.74
C GLN A 324 19.69 11.11 -2.65
N VAL A 325 18.94 11.06 -1.54
CA VAL A 325 17.86 10.10 -1.33
C VAL A 325 16.56 10.73 -1.78
N ARG A 326 15.84 10.03 -2.66
CA ARG A 326 14.55 10.50 -3.15
C ARG A 326 13.47 10.30 -2.08
N LEU A 327 12.98 11.40 -1.52
CA LEU A 327 11.80 11.39 -0.67
C LEU A 327 10.52 11.29 -1.51
N HIS A 328 9.81 10.17 -1.40
CA HIS A 328 8.52 9.95 -2.04
C HIS A 328 7.38 10.38 -1.12
N VAL A 329 6.40 11.10 -1.66
CA VAL A 329 5.20 11.50 -0.90
C VAL A 329 3.96 11.12 -1.67
N THR A 330 3.04 10.42 -1.02
CA THR A 330 1.80 9.89 -1.59
C THR A 330 0.60 10.18 -0.70
N HIS A 331 -0.58 10.22 -1.30
CA HIS A 331 -1.81 10.14 -0.53
C HIS A 331 -2.02 8.72 -0.03
N MET A 332 -2.58 8.61 1.18
CA MET A 332 -3.03 7.34 1.73
C MET A 332 -4.18 6.75 0.89
N SER A 333 -4.16 5.44 0.70
CA SER A 333 -5.21 4.64 0.06
C SER A 333 -6.50 4.65 0.87
N LEU A 334 -7.63 4.25 0.27
CA LEU A 334 -8.88 4.09 1.01
C LEU A 334 -8.69 3.08 2.15
N ALA A 335 -8.01 1.98 1.88
CA ALA A 335 -7.72 0.99 2.89
C ALA A 335 -6.89 1.55 4.05
N GLY A 336 -5.88 2.38 3.75
CA GLY A 336 -5.13 3.09 4.78
C GLY A 336 -5.98 4.03 5.61
N ARG A 337 -6.92 4.75 5.01
CA ARG A 337 -7.84 5.61 5.77
C ARG A 337 -8.74 4.84 6.72
N ILE A 338 -9.09 3.60 6.37
CA ILE A 338 -9.87 2.70 7.22
C ILE A 338 -8.99 2.14 8.35
N TRP A 339 -7.85 1.53 8.04
CA TRP A 339 -6.98 0.90 9.04
C TRP A 339 -6.24 1.90 9.94
N ALA A 340 -5.65 2.94 9.36
CA ALA A 340 -4.85 3.93 10.07
C ALA A 340 -5.65 5.10 10.64
N SER A 341 -6.96 5.19 10.37
CA SER A 341 -7.84 6.35 10.59
C SER A 341 -7.55 7.55 9.69
N SER A 342 -8.57 8.40 9.49
CA SER A 342 -8.47 9.59 8.66
C SER A 342 -7.50 10.64 9.25
N GLY A 343 -6.73 11.34 8.43
CA GLY A 343 -5.78 12.36 8.89
C GLY A 343 -4.41 11.82 9.29
N SER A 344 -4.18 10.51 9.20
CA SER A 344 -2.96 9.86 9.67
C SER A 344 -1.78 10.01 8.72
N LEU A 345 -0.58 9.82 9.26
CA LEU A 345 0.68 9.79 8.50
C LEU A 345 1.38 8.45 8.70
N SER A 346 1.86 7.87 7.60
CA SER A 346 2.75 6.70 7.61
C SER A 346 4.06 7.06 6.90
N LEU A 347 5.18 6.56 7.44
CA LEU A 347 6.51 6.73 6.84
C LEU A 347 7.17 5.36 6.78
N ALA A 348 7.64 4.96 5.62
CA ALA A 348 8.44 3.75 5.43
C ALA A 348 9.86 4.09 5.00
N LEU A 349 10.80 3.31 5.51
CA LEU A 349 12.22 3.41 5.25
C LEU A 349 12.75 2.02 4.93
N ILE A 350 13.48 1.90 3.83
CA ILE A 350 14.34 0.75 3.54
C ILE A 350 15.76 1.25 3.59
N GLN A 351 16.59 0.55 4.35
CA GLN A 351 18.03 0.78 4.35
C GLN A 351 18.70 -0.55 4.01
N ALA A 352 19.68 -0.49 3.11
CA ALA A 352 20.62 -1.59 2.98
C ALA A 352 21.19 -1.93 4.37
N PRO A 353 21.53 -3.21 4.65
CA PRO A 353 22.24 -3.56 5.87
C PRO A 353 23.56 -2.77 5.90
N GLY A 354 23.56 -1.63 6.57
CA GLY A 354 24.78 -1.00 7.03
C GLY A 354 25.38 -1.95 8.05
N SER A 355 26.67 -2.25 7.92
CA SER A 355 27.47 -2.89 8.96
C SER A 355 27.25 -2.13 10.27
N ARG A 356 26.28 -2.59 11.08
CA ARG A 356 26.05 -2.03 12.41
C ARG A 356 27.38 -2.18 13.14
N ARG A 357 28.09 -1.08 13.35
CA ARG A 357 29.03 -1.01 14.46
C ARG A 357 28.16 -1.14 15.69
N HIS A 358 28.16 -2.34 16.27
CA HIS A 358 27.66 -2.58 17.61
C HIS A 358 28.26 -1.51 18.53
N ALA A 359 27.39 -0.75 19.19
CA ALA A 359 27.73 -0.01 20.39
C ALA A 359 27.25 -0.83 21.58
#